data_AF-A0A3G1B1A8-F1
#
_entry.id   AF-A0A3G1B1A8-F1
#
_cell.length_a   1.000
_cell.length_b   1.000
_cell.length_c   1.000
_cell.angle_alpha   90.00
_cell.angle_beta   90.00
_cell.angle_gamma   90.00
#
_symmetry.space_group_name_H-M   'P 1'
#
loop_
_entity.id
_entity.type
_entity.pdbx_description
1 polymer ?
#
loop_
_entity_poly.entity_id
_entity_poly.type
_entity_poly.pdbx_seq_one_letter_code
_entity_poly.pdbx_strand_id
1 'polypeptide(L)'
;MSYKLPKLEEIYDKIESEQGRPMSQEDGYQWGLDYLKDIEKQLQKLEKKALEQNNPTLYQNVRLSVQHSLEAQQEITDKIKGLRK
;
A
#
# COMPACT_ATOMS: atom_id res chain seq x y z
N MET A 1 -9.98 -40.72 3.81
CA MET A 1 -8.93 -39.95 3.13
C MET A 1 -7.85 -39.64 4.16
N SER A 2 -6.62 -40.11 3.94
CA SER A 2 -5.49 -39.88 4.86
C SER A 2 -4.86 -38.52 4.53
N TYR A 3 -5.04 -37.54 5.40
CA TYR A 3 -4.32 -36.27 5.31
C TYR A 3 -2.88 -36.52 5.74
N LYS A 4 -1.97 -36.67 4.77
CA LYS A 4 -0.53 -36.66 5.05
C LYS A 4 -0.16 -35.24 5.47
N LEU A 5 0.04 -35.02 6.77
CA LEU A 5 0.67 -33.81 7.27
C LEU A 5 2.07 -33.71 6.64
N PRO A 6 2.38 -32.60 5.95
CA PRO A 6 3.72 -32.40 5.38
C PRO A 6 4.75 -32.42 6.51
N LYS A 7 5.94 -32.95 6.22
CA LYS A 7 7.00 -33.01 7.22
C LYS A 7 7.45 -31.59 7.55
N LEU A 8 7.86 -31.38 8.80
CA LEU A 8 8.28 -30.06 9.29
C LEU A 8 9.40 -29.48 8.41
N GLU A 9 10.31 -30.33 7.91
CA GLU A 9 11.38 -29.94 6.98
C GLU A 9 10.83 -29.34 5.67
N GLU A 10 9.78 -29.94 5.08
CA GLU A 10 9.16 -29.43 3.84
C GLU A 10 8.47 -28.08 4.04
N ILE A 11 8.03 -27.79 5.27
CA ILE A 11 7.45 -26.49 5.64
C ILE A 11 8.56 -25.44 5.78
N TYR A 12 9.67 -25.77 6.44
CA TYR A 12 10.81 -24.87 6.59
C TYR A 12 11.48 -24.55 5.25
N ASP A 13 11.72 -25.55 4.40
CA ASP A 13 12.30 -25.36 3.06
C ASP A 13 11.43 -24.44 2.19
N LYS A 14 10.10 -24.55 2.30
CA LYS A 14 9.17 -23.65 1.62
C LYS A 14 9.26 -22.23 2.15
N ILE A 15 9.26 -22.04 3.47
CA ILE A 15 9.35 -20.72 4.11
C ILE A 15 10.65 -20.04 3.72
N GLU A 16 11.78 -20.75 3.75
CA GLU A 16 13.09 -20.21 3.37
C GLU A 16 13.13 -19.85 1.88
N SER A 17 12.48 -20.65 1.02
CA SER A 17 12.36 -20.37 -0.42
C SER A 17 11.42 -19.20 -0.76
N GLU A 18 10.47 -18.87 0.11
CA GLU A 18 9.55 -17.74 -0.07
C GLU A 18 10.10 -16.45 0.54
N GLN A 19 10.76 -16.51 1.71
CA GLN A 19 11.38 -15.36 2.37
C GLN A 19 12.61 -14.82 1.61
N GLY A 20 13.26 -15.65 0.79
CA GLY A 20 14.41 -15.25 -0.03
C GLY A 20 14.07 -14.64 -1.38
N ARG A 21 12.79 -14.59 -1.80
CA ARG A 21 12.43 -14.04 -3.11
C ARG A 21 12.43 -12.51 -3.08
N PRO A 22 13.18 -11.84 -3.97
CA PRO A 22 13.05 -10.41 -4.14
C PRO A 22 11.60 -10.11 -4.53
N MET A 23 10.99 -9.16 -3.81
CA MET A 23 9.64 -8.67 -4.08
C MET A 23 9.55 -8.28 -5.56
N SER A 24 8.51 -8.77 -6.24
CA SER A 24 8.31 -8.40 -7.64
C SER A 24 8.02 -6.90 -7.74
N GLN A 25 8.29 -6.32 -8.91
CA GLN A 25 7.97 -4.91 -9.14
C GLN A 25 6.47 -4.64 -8.99
N GLU A 26 5.61 -5.60 -9.36
CA GLU A 26 4.17 -5.53 -9.18
C GLU A 26 3.77 -5.55 -7.70
N ASP A 27 4.38 -6.43 -6.89
CA ASP A 27 4.13 -6.49 -5.44
C ASP A 27 4.54 -5.18 -4.76
N GLY A 28 5.67 -4.59 -5.18
CA GLY A 28 6.11 -3.29 -4.68
C GLY A 28 5.14 -2.15 -5.02
N TYR A 29 4.57 -2.15 -6.23
CA TYR A 29 3.53 -1.21 -6.61
C TYR A 29 2.23 -1.43 -5.83
N GLN A 30 1.84 -2.68 -5.61
CA GLN A 30 0.65 -3.00 -4.82
C GLN A 30 0.81 -2.53 -3.36
N TRP A 31 1.98 -2.74 -2.77
CA TRP A 31 2.33 -2.20 -1.45
C TRP A 31 2.24 -0.66 -1.42
N GLY A 32 2.76 0.01 -2.46
CA GLY A 32 2.67 1.46 -2.60
C GLY A 32 1.23 1.98 -2.63
N LEU A 33 0.31 1.29 -3.33
CA LEU A 33 -1.11 1.64 -3.33
C LEU A 33 -1.74 1.50 -1.95
N ASP A 34 -1.44 0.42 -1.24
CA ASP A 34 -2.03 0.19 0.09
C ASP A 34 -1.49 1.20 1.11
N TYR A 35 -0.21 1.57 1.01
CA TYR A 35 0.37 2.66 1.79
C TYR A 35 -0.32 4.00 1.52
N LEU A 36 -0.57 4.36 0.24
CA LEU A 36 -1.25 5.60 -0.11
C LEU A 36 -2.67 5.67 0.47
N LYS A 37 -3.43 4.57 0.45
CA LYS A 37 -4.76 4.49 1.10
C LYS A 37 -4.69 4.78 2.60
N ASP A 38 -3.66 4.31 3.29
CA ASP A 38 -3.49 4.57 4.71
C ASP A 38 -3.08 6.01 5.00
N ILE A 39 -2.28 6.63 4.13
CA ILE A 39 -2.00 8.06 4.19
C ILE A 39 -3.27 8.88 4.01
N GLU A 40 -4.16 8.51 3.08
CA GLU A 40 -5.43 9.22 2.87
C GLU A 40 -6.33 9.21 4.11
N LYS A 41 -6.41 8.08 4.82
CA LYS A 41 -7.13 8.02 6.12
C LYS A 41 -6.54 8.98 7.15
N GLN A 42 -5.22 9.16 7.16
CA GLN A 42 -4.56 10.10 8.07
C GLN A 42 -4.82 11.55 7.65
N LEU A 43 -4.78 11.84 6.34
CA LEU A 43 -5.11 13.15 5.80
C LEU A 43 -6.56 13.55 6.11
N GLN A 44 -7.52 12.63 6.02
CA GLN A 44 -8.92 12.90 6.40
C GLN A 44 -9.05 13.30 7.88
N LYS A 45 -8.29 12.65 8.78
CA LYS A 45 -8.26 13.01 10.20
C LYS A 45 -7.66 14.41 10.40
N LEU A 46 -6.61 14.74 9.65
CA LEU A 46 -5.99 16.07 9.70
C LEU A 46 -6.90 17.15 9.12
N GLU A 47 -7.65 16.87 8.06
CA GLU A 47 -8.64 17.77 7.47
C GLU A 47 -9.71 18.14 8.51
N LYS A 48 -10.28 17.13 9.19
CA LYS A 48 -11.24 17.35 10.27
C LYS A 48 -10.66 18.21 11.40
N LYS A 49 -9.42 17.91 11.82
CA LYS A 49 -8.71 18.69 12.85
C LYS A 49 -8.47 20.13 12.41
N ALA A 50 -8.15 20.36 11.14
CA ALA A 50 -7.95 21.71 10.60
C ALA A 50 -9.25 22.52 10.65
N LEU A 51 -10.38 21.90 10.34
CA LEU A 51 -11.71 22.53 10.44
C LEU A 51 -12.07 22.84 11.90
N GLU A 52 -11.87 21.89 12.82
CA GLU A 52 -12.11 22.10 14.26
C GLU A 52 -11.28 23.26 14.84
N GLN A 53 -10.08 23.47 14.31
CA GLN A 53 -9.16 24.53 14.76
C GLN A 53 -9.31 25.85 13.97
N ASN A 54 -10.22 25.92 12.99
CA ASN A 54 -10.29 27.03 12.03
C ASN A 54 -8.91 27.40 11.45
N ASN A 55 -8.12 26.39 11.08
CA ASN A 55 -6.77 26.56 10.54
C ASN A 55 -6.78 26.41 9.00
N PRO A 56 -6.93 27.51 8.23
CA PRO A 56 -7.03 27.44 6.78
C PRO A 56 -5.72 26.99 6.11
N THR A 57 -4.56 27.30 6.69
CA THR A 57 -3.26 26.87 6.16
C THR A 57 -3.12 25.36 6.25
N LEU A 58 -3.44 24.77 7.41
CA LEU A 58 -3.41 23.31 7.57
C LEU A 58 -4.41 22.64 6.62
N TYR A 59 -5.62 23.18 6.52
CA TYR A 59 -6.64 22.65 5.61
C TYR A 59 -6.14 22.64 4.16
N GLN A 60 -5.59 23.76 3.67
CA GLN A 60 -5.07 23.85 2.30
C GLN A 60 -3.92 22.86 2.04
N ASN A 61 -2.99 22.72 2.99
CA ASN A 61 -1.88 21.77 2.88
C ASN A 61 -2.36 20.32 2.84
N VAL A 62 -3.38 19.98 3.63
CA VAL A 62 -4.00 18.66 3.62
C VAL A 62 -4.67 18.39 2.28
N ARG A 63 -5.43 19.35 1.73
CA ARG A 63 -6.07 19.21 0.40
C ARG A 63 -5.06 18.98 -0.71
N LEU A 64 -3.96 19.73 -0.73
CA LEU A 64 -2.87 19.53 -1.69
C LEU A 64 -2.23 18.15 -1.56
N SER A 65 -2.01 17.69 -0.32
CA SER A 65 -1.46 16.36 -0.06
C SER A 65 -2.40 15.24 -0.54
N VAL A 66 -3.71 15.41 -0.38
CA VAL A 66 -4.71 14.47 -0.92
C VAL A 66 -4.65 14.46 -2.45
N GLN A 67 -4.54 15.61 -3.10
CA GLN A 67 -4.40 15.67 -4.56
C GLN A 67 -3.16 14.91 -5.05
N HIS A 68 -2.00 15.13 -4.43
CA HIS A 68 -0.77 14.41 -4.79
C HIS A 68 -0.88 12.89 -4.54
N SER A 69 -1.58 12.47 -3.48
CA SER A 69 -1.86 11.04 -3.23
C SER A 69 -2.64 10.42 -4.39
N LEU A 70 -3.69 11.08 -4.86
CA LEU A 70 -4.51 10.59 -5.98
C LEU A 70 -3.72 10.51 -7.28
N GLU A 71 -2.88 11.52 -7.57
CA GLU A 71 -2.00 11.52 -8.73
C GLU A 71 -1.01 10.36 -8.68
N ALA A 72 -0.39 10.10 -7.52
CA ALA A 72 0.50 8.97 -7.32
C ALA A 72 -0.22 7.62 -7.45
N GLN A 73 -1.45 7.48 -6.94
CA GLN A 73 -2.24 6.25 -7.11
C GLN A 73 -2.53 5.97 -8.58
N GLN A 74 -2.88 7.00 -9.35
CA GLN A 74 -3.13 6.87 -10.78
C GLN A 74 -1.86 6.41 -11.50
N GLU A 75 -0.72 7.03 -11.23
CA GLU A 75 0.56 6.64 -11.82
C GLU A 75 0.92 5.18 -11.51
N ILE A 76 0.80 4.76 -10.24
CA ILE A 76 1.11 3.38 -9.83
C ILE A 76 0.14 2.40 -10.49
N THR A 77 -1.14 2.72 -10.55
CA THR A 77 -2.17 1.90 -11.20
C THR A 77 -1.84 1.68 -12.69
N ASP A 78 -1.39 2.72 -13.39
CA ASP A 78 -1.03 2.63 -14.79
C ASP A 78 0.26 1.82 -15.00
N LYS A 79 1.23 1.89 -14.08
CA LYS A 79 2.41 1.00 -14.09
C LYS A 79 2.03 -0.46 -13.91
N ILE A 80 1.12 -0.79 -12.97
CA ILE A 80 0.62 -2.17 -12.79
C ILE A 80 -0.07 -2.66 -14.07
N LYS A 81 -0.92 -1.85 -14.69
CA LYS A 81 -1.56 -2.21 -15.97
C LYS A 81 -0.53 -2.45 -17.07
N GLY A 82 0.56 -1.67 -17.09
CA GLY A 82 1.66 -1.84 -18.05
C GLY A 82 2.43 -3.15 -17.87
N LEU A 83 2.59 -3.63 -16.63
CA LEU A 83 3.25 -4.91 -16.32
C LEU A 83 2.41 -6.14 -16.65
N ARG A 84 1.09 -6.00 -16.69
CA ARG A 84 0.14 -7.10 -16.96
C ARG A 84 -0.18 -7.31 -18.45
N LYS A 85 0.40 -6.50 -19.34
CA LYS A 85 0.26 -6.61 -20.80
C LYS A 85 1.41 -7.40 -21.40
#